data_AF-A0A2N2NEF8-F1
#
_entry.id   AF-A0A2N2NEF8-F1
#
_cell.length_a   1.000
_cell.length_b   1.000
_cell.length_c   1.000
_cell.angle_alpha   90.00
_cell.angle_beta   90.00
_cell.angle_gamma   90.00
#
_symmetry.space_group_name_H-M   'P 1'
#
loop_
_entity.id
_entity.type
_entity.pdbx_description
1 polymer ?
#
loop_
_entity_poly.entity_id
_entity_poly.type
_entity_poly.pdbx_seq_one_letter_code
_entity_poly.pdbx_strand_id
1 'polypeptide(L)'
;MSNKVSVPLTNNEYNVLKNNYIISACCKRQLNTVTLSKSGAELLLTLNELKELIGYIATEANHALTKRKKEELNSICDYLESIDNI
;
A
#
# COMPACT_ATOMS: atom_id res chain seq x y z
N MET A 1 -22.20 -7.50 2.45
CA MET A 1 -21.12 -7.54 3.45
C MET A 1 -19.81 -7.28 2.71
N SER A 2 -19.13 -6.19 3.02
CA SER A 2 -17.82 -5.91 2.43
C SER A 2 -16.81 -6.82 3.12
N ASN A 3 -16.38 -7.89 2.44
CA ASN A 3 -15.26 -8.71 2.89
C ASN A 3 -14.01 -7.83 2.86
N LYS A 4 -13.66 -7.29 4.04
CA LYS A 4 -12.44 -6.53 4.22
C LYS A 4 -11.33 -7.49 4.63
N VAL A 5 -10.18 -7.31 4.02
CA VAL A 5 -8.93 -7.98 4.33
C VAL A 5 -8.10 -7.03 5.18
N SER A 6 -7.47 -7.58 6.22
CA SER A 6 -6.45 -6.85 6.97
C SER A 6 -5.12 -7.00 6.25
N VAL A 7 -4.49 -5.86 5.99
CA VAL A 7 -3.18 -5.76 5.35
C VAL A 7 -2.23 -5.11 6.37
N PRO A 8 -1.43 -5.92 7.08
CA PRO A 8 -0.43 -5.39 7.97
C PRO A 8 0.74 -4.84 7.14
N LEU A 9 1.20 -3.65 7.49
CA LEU A 9 2.37 -2.99 6.91
C LEU A 9 3.32 -2.59 8.03
N THR A 10 4.61 -2.63 7.75
CA THR A 10 5.59 -1.97 8.61
C THR A 10 5.39 -0.45 8.56
N ASN A 11 5.88 0.24 9.60
CA ASN A 11 5.86 1.71 9.62
C ASN A 11 6.64 2.32 8.43
N ASN A 12 7.67 1.62 7.96
CA ASN A 12 8.43 2.07 6.79
C ASN A 12 7.59 1.98 5.51
N GLU A 13 6.97 0.83 5.24
CA GLU A 13 6.13 0.63 4.04
C GLU A 13 4.95 1.60 4.03
N TYR A 14 4.26 1.76 5.16
CA TYR A 14 3.19 2.74 5.29
C TYR A 14 3.68 4.17 4.97
N ASN A 15 4.87 4.55 5.46
CA ASN A 15 5.44 5.86 5.17
C ASN A 15 5.82 6.02 3.69
N VAL A 16 6.34 4.98 3.04
CA VAL A 16 6.62 4.98 1.60
C VAL A 16 5.35 5.24 0.80
N LEU A 17 4.25 4.55 1.16
CA LEU A 17 2.94 4.72 0.51
C LEU A 17 2.34 6.11 0.78
N LYS A 18 2.36 6.56 2.04
CA LYS A 18 1.79 7.84 2.46
C LYS A 18 2.53 9.05 1.86
N ASN A 19 3.85 8.95 1.72
CA ASN A 19 4.68 10.03 1.17
C ASN A 19 4.69 10.03 -0.36
N ASN A 20 4.11 9.02 -1.01
CA ASN A 20 3.86 9.07 -2.44
C ASN A 20 2.56 9.85 -2.72
N TYR A 21 2.68 10.96 -3.45
CA TYR A 21 1.55 11.87 -3.69
C TYR A 21 0.36 11.19 -4.39
N ILE A 22 0.62 10.37 -5.41
CA ILE A 22 -0.43 9.71 -6.20
C ILE A 22 -1.12 8.62 -5.35
N ILE A 23 -0.34 7.78 -4.68
CA ILE A 23 -0.89 6.72 -3.81
C ILE A 23 -1.68 7.34 -2.64
N SER A 24 -1.15 8.38 -2.02
CA SER A 24 -1.82 9.12 -0.93
C SER A 24 -3.11 9.80 -1.37
N ALA A 25 -3.15 10.35 -2.59
CA ALA A 25 -4.34 10.99 -3.15
C ALA A 25 -5.42 9.96 -3.51
N CYS A 26 -5.04 8.84 -4.11
CA CYS A 26 -5.96 7.79 -4.55
C CYS A 26 -6.47 6.92 -3.39
N CYS A 27 -5.61 6.59 -2.42
CA CYS A 27 -5.95 5.78 -1.25
C CYS A 27 -6.13 6.62 0.02
N LYS A 28 -6.55 7.90 -0.14
CA LYS A 28 -6.60 8.91 0.91
C LYS A 28 -7.46 8.49 2.10
N ARG A 29 -8.56 7.78 1.86
CA ARG A 29 -9.48 7.37 2.93
C ARG A 29 -8.91 6.23 3.75
N GLN A 30 -8.22 5.31 3.08
CA GLN A 30 -7.67 4.09 3.65
C GLN A 30 -6.36 4.39 4.39
N LEU A 31 -5.45 5.19 3.80
CA LEU A 31 -4.18 5.53 4.42
C LEU A 31 -4.31 6.54 5.58
N ASN A 32 -5.26 7.49 5.53
CA ASN A 32 -5.37 8.51 6.59
C ASN A 32 -6.18 8.08 7.81
N THR A 33 -6.87 6.95 7.76
CA THR A 33 -7.62 6.42 8.91
C THR A 33 -6.83 5.41 9.73
N VAL A 34 -5.63 5.02 9.28
CA VAL A 34 -4.76 4.11 10.02
C VAL A 34 -4.08 4.80 11.18
N THR A 35 -4.18 4.18 12.34
CA THR A 35 -3.39 4.54 13.52
C THR A 35 -2.10 3.73 13.50
N LEU A 36 -0.96 4.41 13.54
CA LEU A 36 0.34 3.74 13.64
C LEU A 36 0.55 3.16 15.04
N SER A 37 1.01 1.92 15.09
CA SER A 37 1.40 1.23 16.33
C SER A 37 2.91 0.94 16.34
N LYS A 38 3.43 0.47 17.48
CA LYS A 38 4.81 -0.04 17.55
C LYS A 38 5.04 -1.23 16.62
N SER A 39 3.99 -1.98 16.29
CA SER A 39 4.04 -3.17 15.44
C SER A 39 3.90 -2.85 13.95
N GLY A 40 3.56 -1.61 13.59
CA GLY A 40 3.28 -1.22 12.21
C GLY A 40 1.92 -0.53 12.05
N ALA A 41 1.48 -0.46 10.81
CA ALA A 41 0.21 0.08 10.35
C ALA A 41 -0.67 -1.08 9.87
N GLU A 42 -1.99 -1.01 10.11
CA GLU A 42 -2.92 -2.02 9.61
C GLU A 42 -3.96 -1.36 8.71
N LEU A 43 -4.00 -1.76 7.45
CA LEU A 43 -4.97 -1.28 6.48
C LEU A 43 -6.13 -2.27 6.37
N LEU A 44 -7.35 -1.79 6.57
CA LEU A 44 -8.58 -2.55 6.34
C LEU A 44 -9.15 -2.17 4.98
N LEU A 45 -8.92 -3.05 3.99
CA LEU A 45 -9.28 -2.83 2.59
C LEU A 45 -10.28 -3.88 2.12
N THR A 46 -11.24 -3.50 1.28
CA THR A 46 -11.92 -4.48 0.44
C THR A 46 -10.97 -5.03 -0.63
N LEU A 47 -11.27 -6.20 -1.20
CA LEU A 47 -10.47 -6.76 -2.31
C LEU A 47 -10.33 -5.78 -3.48
N ASN A 48 -11.36 -4.99 -3.78
CA ASN A 48 -11.29 -4.01 -4.86
C ASN A 48 -10.33 -2.85 -4.52
N GLU A 49 -10.36 -2.37 -3.27
CA GLU A 49 -9.43 -1.33 -2.79
C GLU A 49 -7.99 -1.86 -2.73
N LEU A 50 -7.78 -3.13 -2.41
CA LEU A 50 -6.47 -3.78 -2.45
C LEU A 50 -5.93 -3.81 -3.89
N LYS A 51 -6.74 -4.23 -4.86
CA LYS A 51 -6.36 -4.25 -6.29
C LYS A 51 -6.05 -2.86 -6.83
N GLU A 52 -6.85 -1.86 -6.46
CA GLU A 52 -6.58 -0.46 -6.82
C GLU A 52 -5.24 0.01 -6.24
N LEU A 53 -4.97 -0.27 -4.96
CA LEU A 53 -3.72 0.07 -4.31
C LEU A 53 -2.51 -0.57 -5.00
N ILE A 54 -2.59 -1.87 -5.33
CA ILE A 54 -1.56 -2.60 -6.10
C ILE A 54 -1.31 -1.90 -7.44
N GLY A 55 -2.37 -1.56 -8.19
CA GLY A 55 -2.26 -0.87 -9.48
C GLY A 55 -1.56 0.50 -9.39
N TYR A 56 -1.87 1.28 -8.34
CA TYR A 56 -1.20 2.57 -8.12
C TYR A 56 0.28 2.39 -7.73
N ILE A 57 0.59 1.42 -6.89
CA ILE A 57 1.98 1.14 -6.48
C ILE A 57 2.80 0.69 -7.68
N ALA A 58 2.28 -0.22 -8.51
CA ALA A 58 2.95 -0.69 -9.72
C ALA A 58 3.23 0.46 -10.71
N THR A 59 2.26 1.36 -10.86
CA THR A 59 2.40 2.57 -11.69
C THR A 59 3.51 3.47 -11.15
N GLU A 60 3.50 3.76 -9.85
CA GLU A 60 4.51 4.61 -9.20
C GLU A 60 5.90 3.98 -9.20
N ALA A 61 6.01 2.66 -9.09
CA ALA A 61 7.28 1.95 -9.19
C ALA A 61 7.89 2.10 -10.58
N ASN A 62 7.06 2.06 -11.63
CA ASN A 62 7.50 2.29 -13.00
C ASN A 62 7.96 3.73 -13.26
N HIS A 63 7.38 4.71 -12.55
CA HIS A 63 7.76 6.12 -12.63
C HIS A 63 8.78 6.58 -11.58
N ALA A 64 9.29 5.65 -10.75
CA ALA A 64 10.21 6.00 -9.68
C ALA A 64 11.55 6.55 -10.22
N LEU A 65 11.91 7.75 -9.74
CA LEU A 65 13.13 8.46 -10.17
C LEU A 65 14.44 7.79 -9.72
N THR A 66 14.38 6.89 -8.72
CA THR A 66 15.55 6.19 -8.19
C THR A 66 15.32 4.70 -8.14
N LYS A 67 16.38 3.93 -8.41
CA LYS A 67 16.37 2.47 -8.33
C LYS A 67 15.91 1.97 -6.96
N ARG A 68 16.40 2.59 -5.88
CA ARG A 68 16.00 2.27 -4.51
C ARG A 68 14.48 2.42 -4.30
N LYS A 69 13.89 3.53 -4.73
CA LYS A 69 12.45 3.77 -4.55
C LYS A 69 11.61 2.80 -5.39
N LYS A 70 12.10 2.45 -6.59
CA LYS A 70 11.48 1.41 -7.42
C LYS A 70 11.48 0.05 -6.71
N GLU A 71 12.61 -0.35 -6.14
CA GLU A 71 12.74 -1.62 -5.40
C GLU A 71 11.85 -1.64 -4.15
N GLU A 72 11.81 -0.54 -3.39
CA GLU A 72 10.92 -0.40 -2.22
C GLU A 72 9.44 -0.54 -2.62
N LEU A 73 9.00 0.14 -3.70
CA LEU A 73 7.61 0.03 -4.18
C LEU A 73 7.29 -1.34 -4.76
N ASN A 74 8.21 -1.95 -5.52
CA ASN A 74 8.03 -3.30 -6.05
C ASN A 74 7.89 -4.33 -4.92
N SER A 75 8.73 -4.24 -3.88
CA SER A 75 8.65 -5.14 -2.72
C SER A 75 7.31 -5.03 -1.99
N ILE A 76 6.76 -3.81 -1.90
CA ILE A 76 5.43 -3.61 -1.32
C ILE A 76 4.35 -4.19 -2.25
N CYS A 77 4.49 -4.02 -3.57
CA CYS A 77 3.57 -4.56 -4.57
C CYS A 77 3.49 -6.10 -4.48
N ASP A 78 4.65 -6.78 -4.50
CA ASP A 78 4.74 -8.24 -4.42
C ASP A 78 4.08 -8.77 -3.13
N TYR A 79 4.30 -8.08 -2.01
CA TYR A 79 3.66 -8.42 -0.74
C TYR A 79 2.14 -8.29 -0.80
N LEU A 80 1.62 -7.20 -1.35
CA LEU A 80 0.18 -6.98 -1.47
C LEU A 80 -0.49 -7.98 -2.44
N GLU A 81 0.19 -8.34 -3.53
CA GLU A 81 -0.27 -9.39 -4.45
C GLU A 81 -0.31 -10.76 -3.77
N SER A 82 0.61 -11.04 -2.84
CA SER A 82 0.57 -12.28 -2.05
C SER A 82 -0.67 -12.39 -1.16
N ILE A 83 -1.27 -11.25 -0.78
CA ILE A 83 -2.51 -11.18 0.01
C ILE A 83 -3.75 -11.27 -0.90
N ASP A 84 -3.72 -10.68 -2.10
CA ASP A 84 -4.83 -10.78 -3.07
C ASP A 84 -5.06 -12.21 -3.60
N ASN A 85 -3.99 -13.03 -3.62
CA ASN A 85 -4.03 -14.43 -4.07
C ASN A 85 -4.47 -15.44 -2.97
N ILE A 86 -4.96 -14.97 -1.82
CA ILE A 86 -5.51 -15.79 -0.72
C ILE A 86 -7.04 -15.83 -0.79
#